data_AF-A0A5E6S762-F1
#
_entry.id   AF-A0A5E6S762-F1
#
_cell.length_a   1.000
_cell.length_b   1.000
_cell.length_c   1.000
_cell.angle_alpha   90.00
_cell.angle_beta   90.00
_cell.angle_gamma   90.00
#
_symmetry.space_group_name_H-M   'P 1'
#
loop_
_entity.id
_entity.type
_entity.pdbx_description
1 polymer ?
#
loop_
_entity_poly.entity_id
_entity_poly.type
_entity_poly.pdbx_seq_one_letter_code
_entity_poly.pdbx_strand_id
1 'polypeptide(L)' 'MTIEAETLVQLTEALQQRGLTLVSDVIFTRAPYRHDHRWVCTLAD' A
#
# COMPACT_ATOMS: atom_id res chain seq x y z
N MET A 1 16.12 -8.89 -10.82
CA MET A 1 14.73 -9.37 -11.01
C MET A 1 13.88 -8.14 -11.25
N THR A 2 13.06 -8.15 -12.29
CA THR A 2 12.17 -7.03 -12.64
C THR A 2 10.73 -7.48 -12.43
N ILE A 3 9.93 -6.68 -11.76
CA ILE A 3 8.48 -6.89 -11.60
C ILE A 3 7.80 -5.72 -12.30
N GLU A 4 6.97 -6.02 -13.28
CA GLU A 4 6.12 -5.02 -13.94
C GLU A 4 4.78 -4.98 -13.19
N ALA A 5 4.44 -3.80 -12.69
CA ALA A 5 3.19 -3.54 -12.02
C ALA A 5 2.80 -2.08 -12.24
N GLU A 6 1.53 -1.84 -12.59
CA GLU A 6 0.99 -0.50 -12.80
C GLU A 6 0.39 0.08 -11.51
N THR A 7 0.11 -0.78 -10.53
CA THR A 7 -0.44 -0.39 -9.22
C THR A 7 0.30 -1.08 -8.08
N LEU A 8 0.25 -0.48 -6.89
CA LEU A 8 0.80 -1.08 -5.67
C LEU A 8 0.11 -2.41 -5.31
N VAL A 9 -1.17 -2.57 -5.67
CA VAL A 9 -1.92 -3.82 -5.47
C VAL A 9 -1.31 -4.93 -6.35
N GLN A 10 -1.13 -4.68 -7.64
CA GLN A 10 -0.50 -5.64 -8.57
C GLN A 10 0.93 -6.01 -8.14
N LEU A 11 1.69 -5.03 -7.64
CA LEU A 11 3.03 -5.29 -7.11
C LEU A 11 2.98 -6.23 -5.90
N THR A 12 2.06 -5.97 -4.97
CA THR A 12 1.90 -6.78 -3.75
C THR A 12 1.50 -8.22 -4.07
N GLU A 13 0.56 -8.41 -5.00
CA GLU A 13 0.15 -9.73 -5.50
C GLU A 13 1.32 -10.48 -6.15
N ALA A 14 2.09 -9.81 -7.02
CA ALA A 14 3.25 -10.40 -7.69
C ALA A 14 4.35 -10.78 -6.69
N LEU A 15 4.52 -10.04 -5.60
CA LEU A 15 5.47 -10.37 -4.53
C LEU A 15 4.98 -11.58 -3.72
N GLN A 16 3.69 -11.67 -3.38
CA GLN A 16 3.13 -12.81 -2.66
C GLN A 16 3.26 -14.11 -3.45
N GLN A 17 3.00 -14.10 -4.77
CA GLN A 17 3.17 -15.26 -5.65
C GLN A 17 4.61 -15.79 -5.67
N ARG A 18 5.58 -14.94 -5.32
CA ARG A 18 7.01 -15.29 -5.24
C ARG A 18 7.43 -15.77 -3.84
N GLY A 19 6.46 -15.95 -2.94
CA GLY A 19 6.68 -16.46 -1.59
C GLY A 19 7.10 -15.40 -0.58
N LEU A 20 7.00 -14.11 -0.90
CA LEU A 20 7.19 -13.06 0.09
C LEU A 20 5.97 -12.95 1.00
N THR A 21 6.23 -12.77 2.29
CA THR A 21 5.19 -12.60 3.31
C THR A 21 4.78 -11.14 3.41
N LEU A 22 3.48 -10.88 3.37
CA LEU A 22 2.93 -9.57 3.68
C LEU A 22 3.13 -9.29 5.17
N VAL A 23 3.88 -8.23 5.50
CA VAL A 23 4.13 -7.82 6.90
C VAL A 23 3.02 -6.91 7.43
N SER A 24 2.51 -6.03 6.58
CA SER A 24 1.46 -5.08 6.91
C SER A 24 0.78 -4.59 5.64
N ASP A 25 -0.54 -4.46 5.67
CA ASP A 25 -1.28 -3.68 4.69
C ASP A 25 -1.48 -2.26 5.22
N VAL A 26 -1.35 -1.25 4.35
CA VAL A 26 -1.34 0.16 4.75
C VAL A 26 -2.38 0.92 3.95
N ILE A 27 -3.32 1.53 4.65
CA ILE A 27 -4.36 2.35 4.06
C ILE A 27 -3.94 3.82 4.14
N PHE A 28 -3.93 4.48 2.99
CA PHE A 28 -3.70 5.92 2.89
C PHE A 28 -5.03 6.64 2.88
N THR A 29 -5.33 7.37 3.96
CA THR A 29 -6.53 8.20 4.06
C THR A 29 -6.14 9.67 3.96
N ARG A 30 -6.83 10.43 3.11
CA ARG A 30 -6.67 11.88 3.11
C ARG A 30 -7.25 12.43 4.41
N ALA A 31 -6.44 13.15 5.17
CA ALA A 31 -6.90 13.82 6.38
C ALA A 31 -8.03 14.81 6.03
N PRO A 32 -8.97 15.05 6.96
CA PRO A 32 -10.01 16.06 6.76
C PRO A 32 -9.40 17.40 6.32
N TYR A 33 -10.09 18.12 5.43
CA TYR A 33 -9.57 19.33 4.76
C TYR A 33 -8.87 20.32 5.70
N ARG A 34 -9.40 20.49 6.92
CA ARG A 34 -8.85 21.32 8.00
C ARG A 34 -7.45 20.92 8.51
N HIS A 35 -6.85 19.87 7.99
CA HIS A 35 -5.53 19.36 8.38
C HIS A 35 -4.48 19.46 7.26
N ASP A 36 -4.45 20.57 6.52
CA ASP A 36 -3.40 20.88 5.51
C ASP A 36 -3.25 19.83 4.40
N HIS A 37 -4.35 19.21 3.99
CA HIS A 37 -4.32 18.15 2.96
C HIS A 37 -3.35 16.99 3.26
N ARG A 38 -3.02 16.79 4.54
CA ARG A 38 -2.14 15.69 4.94
C ARG A 38 -2.72 14.35 4.56
N TRP A 39 -1.83 13.39 4.31
CA TRP A 39 -2.18 11.99 4.19
C TRP A 39 -1.83 11.29 5.49
N VAL A 40 -2.75 10.48 5.99
CA VAL A 40 -2.55 9.62 7.15
C VAL A 40 -2.42 8.20 6.65
N CYS A 41 -1.40 7.49 7.12
CA CYS A 41 -1.19 6.09 6.83
C CYS A 41 -1.57 5.30 8.08
N THR A 42 -2.48 4.34 7.95
CA THR A 42 -2.85 3.42 9.03
C THR A 42 -2.63 1.99 8.58
N LEU A 43 -2.40 1.08 9.52
CA LEU A 43 -2.45 -0.35 9.22
C LEU A 43 -3.90 -0.73 8.86
N ALA A 44 -4.08 -1.58 7.87
CA ALA A 44 -5.38 -2.22 7.64
C ALA A 44 -5.59 -3.27 8.75
N ASP A 45 -6.72 -3.19 9.44
CA ASP A 45 -7.14 -4.19 10.45
C ASP A 45 -7.64 -5.48 9.80
#